data_AF-A0AAD6VRR2-F1
#
_entry.id   AF-A0AAD6VRR2-F1
#
_cell.length_a   1.000
_cell.length_b   1.000
_cell.length_c   1.000
_cell.angle_alpha   90.00
_cell.angle_beta   90.00
_cell.angle_gamma   90.00
#
_symmetry.space_group_name_H-M   'P 1'
#
loop_
_entity.id
_entity.type
_entity.pdbx_description
1 polymer ?
#
loop_
_entity_poly.entity_id
_entity_poly.type
_entity_poly.pdbx_seq_one_letter_code
_entity_poly.pdbx_strand_id
1 'polypeptide(L)'
;MLFHPTQTQFIPQFLARPLLLACKAITSKPKFRHVQPERIFFNKLCRFLYLPAKFIFVFDGTQKPSMKRNKRGQVQEMWAHVRPLIHAFGFETHTAPGEGEAELAHMNFEGIIDAVLTMDGDALVFGAETVIFYRSSDIYQMPAISLDHNGLILFALLAGNDYNTKGLPGCGLTLARTISVSQQFADRLIKTFETVPYASTLHTALTKWKADICQFLDSSGKKSVAKNWPDDFPSFDLLQQLIQPLTSWSTPGNTMVRPMPLPPSLTRLAAAYEALLGGTQAQISKTFQNNIFEPYTFSAIFSVRIFFHFCCWKAYLVLSSLEQCTMMQQKRSEPRLAP
;
A
#
# COMPACT_ATOMS: atom_id res chain seq x y z
N MET A 1 -37.58 15.79 16.24
CA MET A 1 -36.82 15.81 17.50
C MET A 1 -35.62 16.71 17.31
N LEU A 2 -35.58 17.79 18.10
CA LEU A 2 -34.55 18.82 18.11
C LEU A 2 -33.22 18.23 18.61
N PHE A 3 -32.11 18.45 17.90
CA PHE A 3 -30.78 18.17 18.42
C PHE A 3 -30.34 19.36 19.30
N HIS A 4 -30.11 19.05 20.58
CA HIS A 4 -29.54 19.98 21.57
C HIS A 4 -28.03 20.16 21.32
N PRO A 5 -27.48 21.38 21.41
CA PRO A 5 -26.07 21.64 21.17
C PRO A 5 -25.27 21.61 22.48
N THR A 6 -24.79 20.44 22.88
CA THR A 6 -23.77 20.32 23.94
C THR A 6 -22.85 19.14 23.65
N GLN A 7 -21.91 19.32 22.73
CA GLN A 7 -20.65 18.56 22.67
C GLN A 7 -19.67 19.29 21.75
N THR A 8 -19.27 20.50 22.17
CA THR A 8 -18.11 21.22 21.66
C THR A 8 -16.85 20.58 22.24
N GLN A 9 -16.52 19.35 21.84
CA GLN A 9 -15.24 18.72 22.18
C GLN A 9 -15.04 17.51 21.27
N PHE A 10 -14.47 17.75 20.09
CA PHE A 10 -13.62 16.87 19.28
C PHE A 10 -13.54 17.50 17.89
N ILE A 11 -12.79 18.60 17.78
CA ILE A 11 -12.21 18.96 16.48
C ILE A 11 -11.06 17.96 16.31
N PRO A 12 -11.10 17.01 15.36
CA PRO A 12 -10.04 16.04 15.22
C PRO A 12 -8.73 16.76 14.87
N GLN A 13 -7.63 16.40 15.53
CA GLN A 13 -6.28 16.90 15.26
C GLN A 13 -5.83 16.71 13.79
N PHE A 14 -6.60 15.97 12.98
CA PHE A 14 -6.49 15.88 11.52
C PHE A 14 -6.52 17.23 10.78
N LEU A 15 -7.10 18.28 11.37
CA LEU A 15 -7.23 19.56 10.67
C LEU A 15 -5.98 20.45 10.74
N ALA A 16 -5.07 20.23 11.68
CA ALA A 16 -3.93 21.13 11.96
C ALA A 16 -2.61 20.74 11.26
N ARG A 17 -2.55 19.59 10.57
CA ARG A 17 -1.32 19.08 9.93
C ARG A 17 -1.54 18.72 8.46
N PRO A 18 -0.51 18.83 7.59
CA PRO A 18 -0.60 18.36 6.21
C PRO A 18 -0.77 16.83 6.18
N LEU A 19 -1.52 16.35 5.18
CA LEU A 19 -1.67 14.93 4.90
C LEU A 19 -0.30 14.34 4.51
N LEU A 20 0.12 13.27 5.15
CA LEU A 20 1.38 12.57 4.87
C LEU A 20 1.07 11.21 4.27
N LEU A 21 1.33 11.09 2.98
CA LEU A 21 1.15 9.88 2.21
C LEU A 21 2.50 9.18 2.05
N ALA A 22 2.49 7.86 1.94
CA ALA A 22 3.70 7.14 1.58
C ALA A 22 3.44 6.09 0.53
N CYS A 23 4.41 5.88 -0.36
CA CYS A 23 4.35 4.84 -1.37
C CYS A 23 5.68 4.11 -1.47
N LYS A 24 5.63 2.89 -1.98
CA LYS A 24 6.85 2.17 -2.34
C LYS A 24 7.56 2.96 -3.43
N ALA A 25 8.87 3.18 -3.25
CA ALA A 25 9.72 3.68 -4.31
C ALA A 25 9.68 2.71 -5.50
N ILE A 26 9.88 3.18 -6.72
CA ILE A 26 9.84 2.32 -7.91
C ILE A 26 10.85 1.19 -7.73
N THR A 27 10.41 -0.07 -7.86
CA THR A 27 11.28 -1.25 -7.76
C THR A 27 11.19 -2.17 -8.98
N SER A 28 10.30 -1.88 -9.93
CA SER A 28 10.14 -2.71 -11.12
C SER A 28 11.38 -2.67 -12.00
N LYS A 29 11.89 -3.85 -12.41
CA LYS A 29 12.89 -3.96 -13.48
C LYS A 29 12.32 -3.31 -14.75
N PRO A 30 13.02 -2.38 -15.42
CA PRO A 30 12.58 -1.87 -16.70
C PRO A 30 12.57 -3.04 -17.70
N LYS A 31 11.37 -3.57 -18.01
CA LYS A 31 11.19 -4.63 -19.03
C LYS A 31 11.32 -4.10 -20.46
N PHE A 32 11.56 -2.80 -20.64
CA PHE A 32 11.59 -2.17 -21.96
C PHE A 32 12.92 -1.44 -22.14
N ARG A 33 13.74 -1.91 -23.09
CA ARG A 33 15.07 -1.38 -23.44
C ARG A 33 15.05 0.07 -24.00
N HIS A 34 13.88 0.71 -24.07
CA HIS A 34 13.69 2.05 -24.68
C HIS A 34 12.90 3.04 -23.83
N VAL A 35 12.55 2.69 -22.59
CA VAL A 35 11.87 3.60 -21.67
C VAL A 35 12.92 4.15 -20.70
N GLN A 36 13.01 5.47 -20.52
CA GLN A 36 13.78 6.08 -19.43
C GLN A 36 12.89 6.07 -18.17
N PRO A 37 13.02 5.08 -17.28
CA PRO A 37 12.09 4.95 -16.15
C PRO A 37 12.23 6.10 -15.15
N GLU A 38 13.39 6.75 -15.08
CA GLU A 38 13.63 8.01 -14.34
C GLU A 38 12.75 9.15 -14.85
N ARG A 39 12.50 9.23 -16.17
CA ARG A 39 11.63 10.27 -16.77
C ARG A 39 10.17 10.06 -16.37
N ILE A 40 9.72 8.81 -16.36
CA ILE A 40 8.38 8.44 -15.88
C ILE A 40 8.25 8.77 -14.39
N PHE A 41 9.29 8.47 -13.60
CA PHE A 41 9.32 8.78 -12.19
C PHE A 41 9.26 10.29 -11.94
N PHE A 42 10.07 11.09 -12.64
CA PHE A 42 10.03 12.54 -12.59
C PHE A 42 8.62 13.10 -12.85
N ASN A 43 7.95 12.62 -13.91
CA ASN A 43 6.58 13.03 -14.22
C ASN A 43 5.59 12.65 -13.11
N LYS A 44 5.80 11.52 -12.43
CA LYS A 44 5.02 11.11 -11.26
C LYS A 44 5.25 12.07 -10.08
N LEU A 45 6.50 12.45 -9.80
CA LEU A 45 6.82 13.43 -8.75
C LEU A 45 6.19 14.80 -9.03
N CYS A 46 6.18 15.26 -10.29
CA CYS A 46 5.48 16.49 -10.69
C CYS A 46 3.99 16.43 -10.36
N ARG A 47 3.34 15.28 -10.59
CA ARG A 47 1.93 15.09 -10.24
C ARG A 47 1.68 15.07 -8.73
N PHE A 48 2.61 14.52 -7.96
CA PHE A 48 2.50 14.55 -6.49
C PHE A 48 2.66 15.95 -5.92
N LEU A 49 3.44 16.80 -6.60
CA LEU A 49 3.61 18.20 -6.20
C LEU A 49 2.30 19.01 -6.32
N TYR A 50 1.36 18.58 -7.15
CA TYR A 50 -0.01 19.14 -7.21
C TYR A 50 -0.92 18.71 -6.06
N LEU A 51 -0.54 17.70 -5.28
CA LEU A 51 -1.38 17.22 -4.19
C LEU A 51 -1.09 18.06 -2.93
N PRO A 52 -2.12 18.46 -2.16
CA PRO A 52 -1.94 19.15 -0.89
C PRO A 52 -1.53 18.15 0.22
N ALA A 53 -0.51 17.34 -0.09
CA ALA A 53 0.02 16.26 0.72
C ALA A 53 1.54 16.27 0.66
N LYS A 54 2.16 15.70 1.69
CA LYS A 54 3.58 15.39 1.70
C LYS A 54 3.77 13.90 1.44
N PHE A 55 4.92 13.53 0.89
CA PHE A 55 5.19 12.17 0.46
C PHE A 55 6.46 11.60 1.11
N ILE A 56 6.36 10.35 1.56
CA ILE A 56 7.50 9.50 1.91
C ILE A 56 7.60 8.38 0.87
N PHE A 57 8.79 8.20 0.32
CA PHE A 57 9.12 7.09 -0.58
C PHE A 57 9.87 6.02 0.20
N VAL A 58 9.22 4.87 0.39
CA VAL A 58 9.82 3.75 1.11
C VAL A 58 10.53 2.83 0.12
N PHE A 59 11.85 2.72 0.28
CA PHE A 59 12.71 1.82 -0.47
C PHE A 59 12.78 0.47 0.24
N ASP A 60 12.92 -0.59 -0.54
CA ASP A 60 13.16 -1.91 0.00
C ASP A 60 14.55 -2.01 0.64
N GLY A 61 14.66 -2.81 1.70
CA GLY A 61 15.91 -3.11 2.38
C GLY A 61 16.63 -4.33 1.85
N THR A 62 17.79 -4.60 2.43
CA THR A 62 18.65 -5.73 2.08
C THR A 62 18.19 -7.05 2.69
N GLN A 63 17.37 -7.02 3.76
CA GLN A 63 16.96 -8.20 4.52
C GLN A 63 15.64 -8.79 4.02
N LYS A 64 15.52 -8.96 2.70
CA LYS A 64 14.33 -9.61 2.12
C LYS A 64 14.33 -11.12 2.37
N PRO A 65 13.15 -11.73 2.61
CA PRO A 65 13.03 -13.17 2.82
C PRO A 65 13.52 -13.94 1.60
N SER A 66 14.28 -15.01 1.86
CA SER A 66 14.89 -15.80 0.79
C SER A 66 13.84 -16.52 -0.09
N MET A 67 12.61 -16.74 0.37
CA MET A 67 11.56 -17.45 -0.38
C MET A 67 10.86 -16.61 -1.47
N LYS A 68 11.04 -15.29 -1.53
CA LYS A 68 10.32 -14.44 -2.48
C LYS A 68 10.71 -14.74 -3.95
N ARG A 69 9.72 -14.70 -4.87
CA ARG A 69 9.76 -15.11 -6.31
C ARG A 69 10.89 -14.52 -7.18
N ASN A 70 11.76 -13.66 -6.66
CA ASN A 70 12.85 -13.02 -7.39
C ASN A 70 14.20 -13.14 -6.63
N LYS A 71 14.78 -14.35 -6.59
CA LYS A 71 16.13 -14.56 -6.01
C LYS A 71 17.24 -14.32 -7.05
N ARG A 72 18.12 -13.34 -6.78
CA ARG A 72 19.59 -13.41 -6.86
C ARG A 72 20.20 -12.04 -6.54
N GLY A 73 21.18 -12.05 -5.63
CA GLY A 73 22.14 -10.96 -5.39
C GLY A 73 21.72 -9.98 -4.30
N GLN A 74 22.70 -9.49 -3.54
CA GLN A 74 22.59 -8.28 -2.75
C GLN A 74 21.75 -7.27 -3.53
N VAL A 75 20.60 -6.88 -2.99
CA VAL A 75 19.80 -5.81 -3.58
C VAL A 75 20.61 -4.55 -3.36
N GLN A 76 21.53 -4.27 -4.30
CA GLN A 76 22.00 -2.92 -4.51
C GLN A 76 20.71 -2.14 -4.75
N GLU A 77 20.49 -1.12 -3.93
CA GLU A 77 19.34 -0.25 -4.00
C GLU A 77 19.31 0.37 -5.40
N MET A 78 18.64 -0.32 -6.34
CA MET A 78 18.70 -0.07 -7.79
C MET A 78 18.25 1.34 -8.16
N TRP A 79 17.69 2.05 -7.19
CA TRP A 79 17.08 3.37 -7.29
C TRP A 79 17.65 4.37 -6.28
N ALA A 80 18.76 4.07 -5.60
CA ALA A 80 19.39 5.02 -4.68
C ALA A 80 19.75 6.36 -5.37
N HIS A 81 20.10 6.30 -6.67
CA HIS A 81 20.45 7.46 -7.48
C HIS A 81 19.29 8.45 -7.70
N VAL A 82 18.03 8.07 -7.43
CA VAL A 82 16.88 8.99 -7.55
C VAL A 82 16.57 9.75 -6.26
N ARG A 83 17.19 9.40 -5.11
CA ARG A 83 16.97 10.09 -3.83
C ARG A 83 17.21 11.60 -3.89
N PRO A 84 18.28 12.12 -4.54
CA PRO A 84 18.49 13.56 -4.65
C PRO A 84 17.33 14.28 -5.35
N LEU A 85 16.73 13.64 -6.36
CA LEU A 85 15.55 14.17 -7.04
C LEU A 85 14.34 14.21 -6.10
N ILE A 86 14.07 13.13 -5.37
CA ILE A 86 12.95 13.07 -4.39
C ILE A 86 13.07 14.18 -3.35
N HIS A 87 14.26 14.36 -2.76
CA HIS A 87 14.51 15.42 -1.78
C HIS A 87 14.42 16.83 -2.39
N ALA A 88 14.80 17.00 -3.66
CA ALA A 88 14.65 18.27 -4.36
C ALA A 88 13.18 18.69 -4.51
N PHE A 89 12.26 17.72 -4.69
CA PHE A 89 10.80 17.93 -4.67
C PHE A 89 10.24 18.23 -3.26
N GLY A 90 11.07 18.20 -2.21
CA GLY A 90 10.60 18.37 -0.83
C GLY A 90 9.88 17.14 -0.27
N PHE A 91 10.12 15.98 -0.88
CA PHE A 91 9.64 14.69 -0.39
C PHE A 91 10.74 13.97 0.38
N GLU A 92 10.35 12.97 1.17
CA GLU A 92 11.26 12.22 2.02
C GLU A 92 11.45 10.80 1.53
N THR A 93 12.55 10.19 1.92
CA THR A 93 12.86 8.80 1.62
C THR A 93 13.10 8.03 2.90
N HIS A 94 12.61 6.80 2.95
CA HIS A 94 12.87 5.88 4.05
C HIS A 94 13.33 4.54 3.48
N THR A 95 14.21 3.82 4.17
CA THR A 95 14.62 2.48 3.77
C THR A 95 14.04 1.48 4.75
N ALA A 96 13.17 0.59 4.29
CA ALA A 96 12.71 -0.55 5.07
C ALA A 96 13.89 -1.48 5.39
N PRO A 97 13.85 -2.28 6.47
CA PRO A 97 14.84 -3.32 6.67
C PRO A 97 14.69 -4.47 5.65
N GLY A 98 13.46 -4.79 5.27
CA GLY A 98 13.10 -5.85 4.32
C GLY A 98 12.21 -5.36 3.18
N GLU A 99 10.89 -5.65 3.26
CA GLU A 99 9.94 -5.28 2.21
C GLU A 99 9.29 -3.91 2.50
N GLY A 100 9.33 -3.01 1.51
CA GLY A 100 8.76 -1.67 1.65
C GLY A 100 7.25 -1.64 1.89
N GLU A 101 6.50 -2.62 1.39
CA GLU A 101 5.04 -2.70 1.64
C GLU A 101 4.69 -3.07 3.07
N ALA A 102 5.46 -3.97 3.69
CA ALA A 102 5.30 -4.28 5.10
C ALA A 102 5.66 -3.07 5.98
N GLU A 103 6.75 -2.38 5.64
CA GLU A 103 7.15 -1.15 6.31
C GLU A 103 6.07 -0.05 6.19
N LEU A 104 5.51 0.14 5.00
CA LEU A 104 4.42 1.09 4.75
C LEU A 104 3.17 0.76 5.56
N ALA A 105 2.78 -0.52 5.60
CA ALA A 105 1.64 -0.96 6.38
C ALA A 105 1.83 -0.66 7.87
N HIS A 106 3.01 -0.95 8.41
CA HIS A 106 3.32 -0.67 9.81
C HIS A 106 3.42 0.83 10.11
N MET A 107 4.01 1.64 9.21
CA MET A 107 4.00 3.10 9.33
C MET A 107 2.58 3.68 9.38
N ASN A 108 1.63 3.05 8.67
CA ASN A 108 0.24 3.48 8.68
C ASN A 108 -0.46 3.06 9.98
N PHE A 109 -0.25 1.84 10.44
CA PHE A 109 -0.74 1.32 11.72
C PHE A 109 -0.27 2.18 12.91
N GLU A 110 1.01 2.56 12.95
CA GLU A 110 1.58 3.43 13.98
C GLU A 110 1.19 4.93 13.84
N GLY A 111 0.35 5.28 12.85
CA GLY A 111 -0.13 6.65 12.63
C GLY A 111 0.95 7.65 12.17
N ILE A 112 2.10 7.14 11.70
CA ILE A 112 3.20 7.96 11.16
C ILE A 112 2.77 8.56 9.83
N ILE A 113 2.16 7.75 8.97
CA ILE A 113 1.58 8.16 7.70
C ILE A 113 0.06 8.05 7.77
N ASP A 114 -0.63 8.96 7.11
CA ASP A 114 -2.08 8.99 7.11
C ASP A 114 -2.67 7.99 6.09
N ALA A 115 -1.95 7.64 5.02
CA ALA A 115 -2.33 6.56 4.11
C ALA A 115 -1.16 5.99 3.29
N VAL A 116 -1.29 4.72 2.89
CA VAL A 116 -0.40 4.03 1.93
C VAL A 116 -0.94 4.21 0.51
N LEU A 117 -0.11 4.69 -0.40
CA LEU A 117 -0.41 4.82 -1.82
C LEU A 117 0.26 3.68 -2.60
N THR A 118 -0.53 2.73 -3.11
CA THR A 118 -0.03 1.54 -3.81
C THR A 118 -0.90 1.17 -5.02
N MET A 119 -0.39 0.30 -5.89
CA MET A 119 -1.16 -0.33 -6.97
C MET A 119 -1.60 -1.76 -6.62
N ASP A 120 -0.98 -2.37 -5.62
CA ASP A 120 -1.16 -3.78 -5.27
C ASP A 120 -1.77 -3.91 -3.86
N GLY A 121 -2.46 -5.01 -3.60
CA GLY A 121 -3.17 -5.25 -2.32
C GLY A 121 -2.27 -5.64 -1.15
N ASP A 122 -0.97 -5.83 -1.36
CA ASP A 122 -0.06 -6.42 -0.37
C ASP A 122 0.02 -5.63 0.95
N ALA A 123 -0.04 -4.30 0.88
CA ALA A 123 -0.05 -3.45 2.07
C ALA A 123 -1.25 -3.75 2.99
N LEU A 124 -2.42 -4.13 2.43
CA LEU A 124 -3.58 -4.52 3.23
C LEU A 124 -3.33 -5.86 3.95
N VAL A 125 -2.63 -6.79 3.30
CA VAL A 125 -2.27 -8.10 3.88
C VAL A 125 -1.27 -7.95 5.03
N PHE A 126 -0.44 -6.91 5.00
CA PHE A 126 0.48 -6.55 6.09
C PHE A 126 -0.14 -5.65 7.17
N GLY A 127 -1.44 -5.34 7.08
CA GLY A 127 -2.17 -4.62 8.13
C GLY A 127 -2.30 -3.11 7.95
N ALA A 128 -2.12 -2.57 6.74
CA ALA A 128 -2.42 -1.16 6.47
C ALA A 128 -3.94 -0.90 6.65
N GLU A 129 -4.29 0.12 7.43
CA GLU A 129 -5.69 0.51 7.68
C GLU A 129 -6.24 1.42 6.59
N THR A 130 -5.42 2.33 6.07
CA THR A 130 -5.81 3.31 5.04
C THR A 130 -4.93 3.16 3.81
N VAL A 131 -5.50 2.62 2.73
CA VAL A 131 -4.82 2.40 1.45
C VAL A 131 -5.54 3.14 0.32
N ILE A 132 -4.78 3.96 -0.41
CA ILE A 132 -5.24 4.66 -1.61
C ILE A 132 -4.68 3.92 -2.84
N PHE A 133 -5.57 3.35 -3.65
CA PHE A 133 -5.22 2.73 -4.92
C PHE A 133 -5.27 3.75 -6.05
N TYR A 134 -4.16 3.95 -6.77
CA TYR A 134 -4.11 4.97 -7.83
C TYR A 134 -4.05 4.43 -9.27
N ARG A 135 -3.98 3.10 -9.46
CA ARG A 135 -4.38 2.38 -10.69
C ARG A 135 -4.59 0.89 -10.42
N SER A 136 -5.83 0.43 -10.57
CA SER A 136 -6.15 -0.97 -10.87
C SER A 136 -7.62 -1.02 -11.31
N SER A 137 -7.86 -1.01 -12.61
CA SER A 137 -9.17 -1.35 -13.18
C SER A 137 -9.69 -2.72 -12.71
N ASP A 138 -8.81 -3.53 -12.12
CA ASP A 138 -9.01 -4.95 -11.84
C ASP A 138 -9.39 -5.21 -10.36
N ILE A 139 -8.96 -4.36 -9.40
CA ILE A 139 -9.35 -4.50 -7.98
C ILE A 139 -10.80 -4.04 -7.75
N TYR A 140 -11.25 -3.00 -8.45
CA TYR A 140 -12.64 -2.51 -8.35
C TYR A 140 -13.65 -3.41 -9.09
N GLN A 141 -13.18 -4.26 -10.01
CA GLN A 141 -14.05 -5.25 -10.67
C GLN A 141 -14.20 -6.54 -9.85
N MET A 142 -13.41 -6.73 -8.79
CA MET A 142 -13.70 -7.76 -7.79
C MET A 142 -14.86 -7.26 -6.93
N PRO A 143 -16.03 -7.94 -6.92
CA PRO A 143 -17.17 -7.50 -6.13
C PRO A 143 -16.75 -7.36 -4.67
N ALA A 144 -16.73 -6.13 -4.16
CA ALA A 144 -16.56 -5.74 -2.76
C ALA A 144 -15.87 -6.80 -1.88
N ILE A 145 -14.54 -6.89 -1.88
CA ILE A 145 -13.80 -7.73 -0.92
C ILE A 145 -13.93 -7.09 0.48
N SER A 146 -15.05 -7.37 1.15
CA SER A 146 -15.23 -7.14 2.58
C SER A 146 -14.53 -8.26 3.34
N LEU A 147 -13.20 -8.27 3.29
CA LEU A 147 -12.36 -9.10 4.15
C LEU A 147 -11.69 -8.18 5.18
N ASP A 148 -11.70 -8.61 6.43
CA ASP A 148 -10.84 -8.02 7.46
C ASP A 148 -9.38 -8.46 7.24
N HIS A 149 -8.46 -7.92 8.04
CA HIS A 149 -7.04 -8.21 7.92
C HIS A 149 -6.73 -9.72 8.00
N ASN A 150 -7.31 -10.42 8.96
CA ASN A 150 -7.14 -11.87 9.11
C ASN A 150 -7.68 -12.62 7.88
N GLY A 151 -8.86 -12.22 7.38
CA GLY A 151 -9.45 -12.76 6.16
C GLY A 151 -8.58 -12.52 4.94
N LEU A 152 -7.91 -11.36 4.84
CA LEU A 152 -6.97 -11.06 3.76
C LEU A 152 -5.71 -11.92 3.83
N ILE A 153 -5.18 -12.18 5.04
CA ILE A 153 -4.05 -13.10 5.23
C ILE A 153 -4.43 -14.51 4.77
N LEU A 154 -5.58 -15.04 5.22
CA LEU A 154 -6.05 -16.36 4.80
C LEU A 154 -6.32 -16.42 3.30
N PHE A 155 -6.90 -15.36 2.72
CA PHE A 155 -7.11 -15.26 1.28
C PHE A 155 -5.79 -15.33 0.52
N ALA A 156 -4.80 -14.53 0.92
CA ALA A 156 -3.48 -14.48 0.28
C ALA A 156 -2.73 -15.82 0.41
N LEU A 157 -2.89 -16.56 1.51
CA LEU A 157 -2.35 -17.91 1.67
C LEU A 157 -2.96 -18.88 0.67
N LEU A 158 -4.29 -18.86 0.53
CA LEU A 158 -5.04 -19.83 -0.28
C LEU A 158 -4.97 -19.53 -1.78
N ALA A 159 -5.15 -18.27 -2.17
CA ALA A 159 -5.12 -17.82 -3.56
C ALA A 159 -3.69 -17.77 -4.14
N GLY A 160 -2.70 -17.62 -3.26
CA GLY A 160 -1.32 -17.38 -3.60
C GLY A 160 -0.91 -15.92 -3.46
N ASN A 161 0.37 -15.71 -3.20
CA ASN A 161 1.00 -14.42 -2.94
C ASN A 161 2.47 -14.43 -3.42
N ASP A 162 3.20 -13.36 -3.13
CA ASP A 162 4.59 -13.16 -3.57
C ASP A 162 5.61 -14.16 -2.97
N TYR A 163 5.26 -14.81 -1.86
CA TYR A 163 6.07 -15.82 -1.17
C TYR A 163 5.66 -17.25 -1.56
N ASN A 164 4.37 -17.48 -1.83
CA ASN A 164 3.84 -18.72 -2.40
C ASN A 164 2.86 -18.42 -3.54
N THR A 165 3.36 -18.40 -4.77
CA THR A 165 2.59 -17.95 -5.94
C THR A 165 1.50 -18.93 -6.36
N LYS A 166 1.54 -20.18 -5.87
CA LYS A 166 0.55 -21.20 -6.22
C LYS A 166 -0.62 -21.25 -5.23
N GLY A 167 -0.41 -20.74 -4.01
CA GLY A 167 -1.38 -20.88 -2.93
C GLY A 167 -1.68 -22.34 -2.61
N LEU A 168 -2.92 -22.61 -2.23
CA LEU A 168 -3.44 -23.96 -2.04
C LEU A 168 -3.85 -24.58 -3.40
N PRO A 169 -3.31 -25.75 -3.80
CA PRO A 169 -3.64 -26.36 -5.07
C PRO A 169 -5.15 -26.57 -5.29
N GLY A 170 -5.66 -26.09 -6.42
CA GLY A 170 -7.08 -26.17 -6.77
C GLY A 170 -7.98 -25.12 -6.07
N CYS A 171 -7.41 -24.24 -5.24
CA CYS A 171 -8.13 -23.15 -4.59
C CYS A 171 -8.06 -21.87 -5.44
N GLY A 172 -9.10 -21.61 -6.24
CA GLY A 172 -9.23 -20.35 -6.99
C GLY A 172 -9.70 -19.18 -6.12
N LEU A 173 -9.60 -17.94 -6.64
CA LEU A 173 -9.93 -16.69 -5.90
C LEU A 173 -11.30 -16.73 -5.22
N THR A 174 -12.34 -17.19 -5.91
CA THR A 174 -13.70 -17.27 -5.34
C THR A 174 -13.76 -18.21 -4.13
N LEU A 175 -13.09 -19.37 -4.21
CA LEU A 175 -13.09 -20.35 -3.13
C LEU A 175 -12.24 -19.88 -1.95
N ALA A 176 -11.05 -19.32 -2.22
CA ALA A 176 -10.19 -18.71 -1.22
C ALA A 176 -10.95 -17.66 -0.40
N ARG A 177 -11.72 -16.81 -1.09
CA ARG A 177 -12.58 -15.82 -0.44
C ARG A 177 -13.64 -16.45 0.43
N THR A 178 -14.38 -17.44 -0.10
CA THR A 178 -15.44 -18.12 0.66
C THR A 178 -14.89 -18.73 1.94
N ILE A 179 -13.72 -19.38 1.89
CA ILE A 179 -13.07 -19.92 3.09
C ILE A 179 -12.70 -18.80 4.06
N SER A 180 -12.16 -17.69 3.55
CA SER A 180 -11.65 -16.58 4.37
C SER A 180 -12.74 -15.87 5.19
N VAL A 181 -13.99 -15.85 4.72
CA VAL A 181 -15.14 -15.32 5.47
C VAL A 181 -15.90 -16.37 6.29
N SER A 182 -15.50 -17.64 6.22
CA SER A 182 -16.27 -18.74 6.81
C SER A 182 -15.71 -19.18 8.16
N GLN A 183 -16.61 -19.53 9.08
CA GLN A 183 -16.34 -20.24 10.35
C GLN A 183 -15.13 -19.71 11.15
N GLN A 184 -14.81 -18.42 11.02
CA GLN A 184 -13.66 -17.77 11.66
C GLN A 184 -12.33 -18.53 11.40
N PHE A 185 -12.20 -19.16 10.23
CA PHE A 185 -10.98 -19.90 9.89
C PHE A 185 -9.74 -18.99 9.90
N ALA A 186 -9.92 -17.74 9.49
CA ALA A 186 -8.88 -16.73 9.52
C ALA A 186 -8.42 -16.42 10.96
N ASP A 187 -9.33 -16.03 11.84
CA ASP A 187 -9.00 -15.68 13.24
C ASP A 187 -8.36 -16.84 13.99
N ARG A 188 -8.87 -18.06 13.77
CA ARG A 188 -8.32 -19.28 14.37
C ARG A 188 -6.89 -19.55 13.90
N LEU A 189 -6.59 -19.30 12.63
CA LEU A 189 -5.24 -19.45 12.09
C LEU A 189 -4.28 -18.47 12.76
N ILE A 190 -4.62 -17.18 12.80
CA ILE A 190 -3.79 -16.13 13.40
C ILE A 190 -3.55 -16.40 14.89
N LYS A 191 -4.63 -16.66 15.64
CA LYS A 191 -4.54 -17.00 17.07
C LYS A 191 -3.68 -18.23 17.35
N THR A 192 -3.77 -19.25 16.49
CA THR A 192 -2.93 -20.44 16.65
C THR A 192 -1.47 -20.11 16.37
N PHE A 193 -1.17 -19.34 15.32
CA PHE A 193 0.20 -18.92 15.01
C PHE A 193 0.83 -18.09 16.13
N GLU A 194 0.09 -17.13 16.71
CA GLU A 194 0.58 -16.27 17.80
C GLU A 194 0.83 -17.01 19.12
N THR A 195 0.21 -18.17 19.33
CA THR A 195 0.31 -18.94 20.57
C THR A 195 1.26 -20.13 20.48
N VAL A 196 1.72 -20.49 19.28
CA VAL A 196 2.64 -21.61 19.07
C VAL A 196 4.06 -21.22 19.50
N PRO A 197 4.70 -21.98 20.41
CA PRO A 197 6.02 -21.63 20.95
C PRO A 197 7.17 -21.93 19.99
N TYR A 198 7.01 -22.91 19.09
CA TYR A 198 8.05 -23.37 18.18
C TYR A 198 7.49 -23.70 16.80
N ALA A 199 8.22 -23.31 15.75
CA ALA A 199 7.86 -23.57 14.36
C ALA A 199 7.53 -25.04 14.05
N SER A 200 8.28 -25.98 14.66
CA SER A 200 8.09 -27.42 14.49
C SER A 200 6.73 -27.94 15.00
N THR A 201 6.07 -27.22 15.90
CA THR A 201 4.80 -27.64 16.52
C THR A 201 3.58 -27.07 15.80
N LEU A 202 3.77 -26.17 14.83
CA LEU A 202 2.68 -25.50 14.11
C LEU A 202 1.75 -26.50 13.41
N HIS A 203 2.30 -27.48 12.70
CA HIS A 203 1.49 -28.46 11.96
C HIS A 203 0.55 -29.25 12.90
N THR A 204 1.06 -29.66 14.06
CA THR A 204 0.25 -30.32 15.09
C THR A 204 -0.84 -29.39 15.62
N ALA A 205 -0.52 -28.13 15.91
CA ALA A 205 -1.48 -27.14 16.39
C ALA A 205 -2.58 -26.83 15.35
N LEU A 206 -2.23 -26.81 14.05
CA LEU A 206 -3.17 -26.56 12.95
C LEU A 206 -3.92 -27.81 12.47
N THR A 207 -3.66 -29.00 13.03
CA THR A 207 -4.29 -30.25 12.57
C THR A 207 -5.82 -30.17 12.61
N LYS A 208 -6.40 -29.67 13.71
CA LYS A 208 -7.85 -29.49 13.82
C LYS A 208 -8.37 -28.41 12.87
N TRP A 209 -7.62 -27.32 12.71
CA TRP A 209 -7.98 -26.24 11.78
C TRP A 209 -8.03 -26.72 10.32
N LYS A 210 -7.02 -27.49 9.88
CA LYS A 210 -6.99 -28.13 8.55
C LYS A 210 -8.16 -29.10 8.38
N ALA A 211 -8.42 -29.95 9.37
CA ALA A 211 -9.53 -30.91 9.33
C ALA A 211 -10.90 -30.22 9.15
N ASP A 212 -11.15 -29.14 9.90
CA ASP A 212 -12.41 -28.39 9.82
C ASP A 212 -12.60 -27.74 8.43
N ILE A 213 -11.53 -27.19 7.84
CA ILE A 213 -11.59 -26.64 6.47
C ILE A 213 -11.82 -27.74 5.44
N CYS A 214 -11.16 -28.88 5.57
CA CYS A 214 -11.39 -30.03 4.69
C CYS A 214 -12.84 -30.53 4.76
N GLN A 215 -13.42 -30.60 5.97
CA GLN A 215 -14.82 -30.94 6.15
C GLN A 215 -15.76 -29.92 5.50
N PHE A 216 -15.46 -28.62 5.66
CA PHE A 216 -16.20 -27.55 5.00
C PHE A 216 -16.15 -27.67 3.47
N LEU A 217 -14.97 -27.93 2.91
CA LEU A 217 -14.76 -28.16 1.47
C LEU A 217 -15.53 -29.38 0.97
N ASP A 218 -15.53 -30.48 1.72
CA ASP A 218 -16.25 -31.69 1.36
C ASP A 218 -17.77 -31.46 1.32
N SER A 219 -18.30 -30.74 2.32
CA SER A 219 -19.72 -30.36 2.36
C SER A 219 -20.13 -29.42 1.24
N SER A 220 -19.19 -28.61 0.74
CA SER A 220 -19.38 -27.65 -0.36
C SER A 220 -19.12 -28.25 -1.75
N GLY A 221 -18.91 -29.57 -1.85
CA GLY A 221 -18.65 -30.27 -3.11
C GLY A 221 -17.25 -30.03 -3.70
N LYS A 222 -16.31 -29.48 -2.92
CA LYS A 222 -14.92 -29.17 -3.34
C LYS A 222 -13.92 -30.22 -2.84
N LYS A 223 -14.30 -31.50 -2.88
CA LYS A 223 -13.54 -32.66 -2.36
C LYS A 223 -12.14 -32.80 -2.95
N SER A 224 -11.93 -32.37 -4.19
CA SER A 224 -10.61 -32.44 -4.85
C SER A 224 -9.58 -31.51 -4.19
N VAL A 225 -10.00 -30.37 -3.64
CA VAL A 225 -9.12 -29.43 -2.94
C VAL A 225 -8.72 -30.01 -1.57
N ALA A 226 -9.68 -30.57 -0.83
CA ALA A 226 -9.42 -31.22 0.45
C ALA A 226 -8.46 -32.42 0.32
N LYS A 227 -8.65 -33.26 -0.70
CA LYS A 227 -7.80 -34.45 -0.95
C LYS A 227 -6.37 -34.11 -1.34
N ASN A 228 -6.16 -32.99 -2.03
CA ASN A 228 -4.84 -32.57 -2.51
C ASN A 228 -4.20 -31.52 -1.59
N TRP A 229 -4.64 -31.42 -0.33
CA TRP A 229 -4.10 -30.47 0.64
C TRP A 229 -2.67 -30.88 1.06
N PRO A 230 -1.63 -30.08 0.77
CA PRO A 230 -0.25 -30.45 1.08
C PRO A 230 -0.01 -30.61 2.59
N ASP A 231 0.81 -31.58 2.99
CA ASP A 231 1.07 -31.83 4.42
C ASP A 231 1.79 -30.68 5.11
N ASP A 232 2.61 -29.93 4.40
CA ASP A 232 3.36 -28.79 4.92
C ASP A 232 2.63 -27.44 4.80
N PHE A 233 1.38 -27.42 4.30
CA PHE A 233 0.64 -26.18 4.07
C PHE A 233 -0.36 -25.83 5.21
N PRO A 234 -0.35 -24.58 5.72
CA PRO A 234 0.63 -23.51 5.46
C PRO A 234 1.93 -23.74 6.24
N SER A 235 3.07 -23.33 5.67
CA SER A 235 4.35 -23.43 6.36
C SER A 235 4.54 -22.29 7.37
N PHE A 236 5.30 -22.54 8.43
CA PHE A 236 5.59 -21.53 9.47
C PHE A 236 6.24 -20.28 8.88
N ASP A 237 7.25 -20.46 8.03
CA ASP A 237 7.97 -19.33 7.41
C ASP A 237 7.04 -18.45 6.59
N LEU A 238 6.09 -19.05 5.85
CA LEU A 238 5.12 -18.30 5.05
C LEU A 238 4.18 -17.47 5.95
N LEU A 239 3.67 -18.07 7.03
CA LEU A 239 2.84 -17.36 8.00
C LEU A 239 3.61 -16.24 8.69
N GLN A 240 4.87 -16.49 9.07
CA GLN A 240 5.73 -15.47 9.67
C GLN A 240 5.89 -14.27 8.73
N GLN A 241 6.08 -14.49 7.42
CA GLN A 241 6.20 -13.39 6.47
C GLN A 241 4.94 -12.53 6.35
N LEU A 242 3.75 -13.14 6.45
CA LEU A 242 2.48 -12.41 6.29
C LEU A 242 2.01 -11.75 7.59
N ILE A 243 2.16 -12.46 8.71
CA ILE A 243 1.63 -12.04 10.02
C ILE A 243 2.62 -11.17 10.79
N GLN A 244 3.92 -11.47 10.69
CA GLN A 244 4.99 -10.78 11.42
C GLN A 244 6.13 -10.41 10.46
N PRO A 245 5.86 -9.58 9.44
CA PRO A 245 6.90 -9.18 8.51
C PRO A 245 8.01 -8.38 9.20
N LEU A 246 9.22 -8.46 8.65
CA LEU A 246 10.34 -7.66 9.14
C LEU A 246 10.15 -6.18 8.79
N THR A 247 9.99 -5.36 9.82
CA THR A 247 9.84 -3.90 9.74
C THR A 247 10.83 -3.21 10.68
N SER A 248 10.94 -1.89 10.59
CA SER A 248 11.80 -1.11 11.49
C SER A 248 11.43 -1.27 12.97
N TRP A 249 10.23 -1.74 13.28
CA TRP A 249 9.73 -2.01 14.64
C TRP A 249 9.98 -3.43 15.13
N SER A 250 10.54 -4.30 14.28
CA SER A 250 10.93 -5.64 14.70
C SER A 250 12.07 -5.63 15.73
N THR A 251 12.80 -4.51 15.87
CA THR A 251 13.84 -4.30 16.89
C THR A 251 13.34 -3.33 17.97
N PRO A 252 13.34 -3.73 19.26
CA PRO A 252 12.92 -2.85 20.35
C PRO A 252 13.72 -1.55 20.42
N GLY A 253 13.03 -0.42 20.66
CA GLY A 253 13.65 0.90 20.86
C GLY A 253 13.80 1.74 19.59
N ASN A 254 13.38 1.24 18.43
CA ASN A 254 13.36 2.05 17.21
C ASN A 254 12.07 2.90 17.16
N THR A 255 12.19 4.21 17.27
CA THR A 255 11.08 5.15 17.09
C THR A 255 11.30 5.95 15.82
N MET A 256 10.53 5.66 14.77
CA MET A 256 10.50 6.55 13.61
C MET A 256 9.73 7.82 13.98
N VAL A 257 10.42 8.95 13.90
CA VAL A 257 9.78 10.27 14.02
C VAL A 257 9.09 10.58 12.70
N ARG A 258 7.81 11.00 12.77
CA ARG A 258 7.07 11.48 11.60
C ARG A 258 7.90 12.57 10.90
N PRO A 259 8.35 12.34 9.66
CA PRO A 259 9.25 13.29 9.04
C PRO A 259 8.52 14.62 8.78
N MET A 260 9.29 15.71 8.78
CA MET A 260 8.86 17.06 8.48
C MET A 260 9.39 17.46 7.10
N PRO A 261 8.62 17.25 6.02
CA PRO A 261 9.16 17.33 4.67
C PRO A 261 9.42 18.79 4.30
N LEU A 262 10.63 19.04 3.79
CA LEU A 262 11.08 20.38 3.44
C LEU A 262 10.29 20.94 2.24
N PRO A 263 10.24 22.28 2.05
CA PRO A 263 9.69 22.85 0.84
C PRO A 263 10.56 22.46 -0.38
N PRO A 264 9.95 22.26 -1.56
CA PRO A 264 10.68 22.03 -2.81
C PRO A 264 11.62 23.20 -3.12
N SER A 265 12.76 22.91 -3.75
CA SER A 265 13.72 23.94 -4.18
C SER A 265 13.94 23.85 -5.68
N LEU A 266 13.59 24.91 -6.43
CA LEU A 266 13.80 24.96 -7.88
C LEU A 266 15.27 24.78 -8.25
N THR A 267 16.20 25.33 -7.46
CA THR A 267 17.65 25.17 -7.66
C THR A 267 18.08 23.72 -7.49
N ARG A 268 17.67 23.06 -6.39
CA ARG A 268 17.98 21.63 -6.19
C ARG A 268 17.30 20.75 -7.23
N LEU A 269 16.09 21.11 -7.66
CA LEU A 269 15.35 20.39 -8.71
C LEU A 269 16.09 20.46 -10.03
N ALA A 270 16.54 21.64 -10.45
CA ALA A 270 17.27 21.81 -11.70
C ALA A 270 18.57 20.99 -11.69
N ALA A 271 19.35 21.09 -10.61
CA ALA A 271 20.59 20.33 -10.46
C ALA A 271 20.35 18.80 -10.43
N ALA A 272 19.35 18.33 -9.68
CA ALA A 272 19.02 16.91 -9.61
C ALA A 272 18.45 16.37 -10.92
N TYR A 273 17.65 17.17 -11.64
CA TYR A 273 17.12 16.82 -12.96
C TYR A 273 18.27 16.69 -13.98
N GLU A 274 19.17 17.68 -14.03
CA GLU A 274 20.32 17.67 -14.93
C GLU A 274 21.22 16.46 -14.67
N ALA A 275 21.53 16.19 -13.40
CA ALA A 275 22.35 15.05 -13.02
C ALA A 275 21.73 13.69 -13.38
N LEU A 276 20.40 13.55 -13.29
CA LEU A 276 19.70 12.28 -13.49
C LEU A 276 19.26 12.03 -14.93
N LEU A 277 18.78 13.06 -15.62
CA LEU A 277 18.13 12.97 -16.93
C LEU A 277 18.88 13.71 -18.04
N GLY A 278 19.87 14.55 -17.68
CA GLY A 278 20.59 15.39 -18.62
C GLY A 278 19.72 16.43 -19.33
N GLY A 279 20.32 17.07 -20.33
CA GLY A 279 19.67 18.04 -21.19
C GLY A 279 20.32 19.43 -21.11
N THR A 280 20.07 20.25 -22.13
CA THR A 280 20.57 21.63 -22.16
C THR A 280 19.76 22.53 -21.23
N GLN A 281 20.32 23.67 -20.83
CA GLN A 281 19.62 24.68 -20.03
C GLN A 281 18.25 25.07 -20.63
N ALA A 282 18.16 25.17 -21.96
CA ALA A 282 16.91 25.46 -22.66
C ALA A 282 15.87 24.32 -22.52
N GLN A 283 16.30 23.06 -22.61
CA GLN A 283 15.43 21.89 -22.46
C GLN A 283 14.93 21.74 -21.02
N ILE A 284 15.80 21.97 -20.04
CA ILE A 284 15.44 21.95 -18.61
C ILE A 284 14.43 23.06 -18.31
N SER A 285 14.71 24.29 -18.75
CA SER A 285 13.81 25.44 -18.57
C SER A 285 12.43 25.17 -19.16
N LYS A 286 12.36 24.65 -20.38
CA LYS A 286 11.08 24.28 -21.02
C LYS A 286 10.35 23.17 -20.25
N THR A 287 11.07 22.18 -19.73
CA THR A 287 10.48 21.11 -18.92
C THR A 287 9.91 21.65 -17.62
N PHE A 288 10.61 22.59 -16.96
CA PHE A 288 10.19 23.20 -15.71
C PHE A 288 8.97 24.11 -15.90
N GLN A 289 8.94 24.90 -16.97
CA GLN A 289 7.77 25.69 -17.35
C GLN A 289 6.52 24.82 -17.51
N ASN A 290 6.65 23.68 -18.19
CA ASN A 290 5.51 22.83 -18.52
C ASN A 290 5.04 21.94 -17.36
N ASN A 291 5.93 21.56 -16.43
CA ASN A 291 5.64 20.49 -15.46
C ASN A 291 5.92 20.85 -14.00
N ILE A 292 6.68 21.91 -13.72
CA ILE A 292 7.14 22.23 -12.35
C ILE A 292 6.55 23.53 -11.83
N PHE A 293 6.50 24.62 -12.62
CA PHE A 293 6.15 25.94 -12.07
C PHE A 293 4.74 26.02 -11.49
N GLU A 294 3.75 25.52 -12.21
CA GLU A 294 2.36 25.47 -11.72
C GLU A 294 2.23 24.59 -10.45
N PRO A 295 2.67 23.32 -10.42
CA PRO A 295 2.58 22.51 -9.21
C PRO A 295 3.45 23.03 -8.06
N TYR A 296 4.61 23.63 -8.35
CA TYR A 296 5.46 24.28 -7.35
C TYR A 296 4.72 25.44 -6.68
N THR A 297 4.03 26.27 -7.47
CA THR A 297 3.22 27.37 -6.97
C THR A 297 2.08 26.84 -6.11
N PHE A 298 1.40 25.77 -6.55
CA PHE A 298 0.37 25.10 -5.76
C PHE A 298 0.93 24.60 -4.42
N SER A 299 2.02 23.82 -4.44
CA SER A 299 2.70 23.32 -3.25
C SER A 299 3.13 24.45 -2.29
N ALA A 300 3.60 25.59 -2.83
CA ALA A 300 3.94 26.76 -2.04
C ALA A 300 2.71 27.37 -1.34
N ILE A 301 1.58 27.52 -2.05
CA ILE A 301 0.32 28.01 -1.47
C ILE A 301 -0.11 27.17 -0.26
N PHE A 302 -0.04 25.83 -0.36
CA PHE A 302 -0.41 24.92 0.74
C PHE A 302 0.68 24.71 1.80
N SER A 303 1.91 25.15 1.53
CA SER A 303 3.02 25.09 2.51
C SER A 303 3.08 26.33 3.40
N VAL A 304 2.51 27.47 2.98
CA VAL A 304 2.31 28.63 3.85
C VAL A 304 1.17 28.29 4.81
N ARG A 305 1.45 28.31 6.11
CA ARG A 305 0.42 28.24 7.18
C ARG A 305 -0.45 29.50 7.13
N ILE A 306 -1.29 29.64 6.10
CA ILE A 306 -2.35 30.65 6.09
C ILE A 306 -3.49 30.05 6.91
N PHE A 307 -3.49 30.38 8.21
CA PHE A 307 -4.63 30.24 9.10
C PHE A 307 -5.76 31.18 8.63
N PHE A 308 -6.44 30.84 7.54
CA PHE A 308 -7.72 31.46 7.19
C PHE A 308 -8.70 30.38 6.75
N HIS A 309 -9.61 30.03 7.65
CA HIS A 309 -10.95 29.50 7.38
C HIS A 309 -11.11 28.39 6.31
N PHE A 310 -10.23 27.37 6.28
CA PHE A 310 -10.34 26.24 5.34
C PHE A 310 -10.95 24.94 5.94
N CYS A 311 -11.73 25.03 7.01
CA CYS A 311 -12.43 23.84 7.56
C CYS A 311 -13.51 23.29 6.60
N CYS A 312 -14.11 24.13 5.74
CA CYS A 312 -15.18 23.69 4.84
C CYS A 312 -14.67 23.02 3.54
N TRP A 313 -13.45 23.34 3.06
CA TRP A 313 -12.96 22.84 1.78
C TRP A 313 -12.21 21.49 1.88
N LYS A 314 -11.59 21.19 3.05
CA LYS A 314 -11.03 19.84 3.33
C LYS A 314 -12.12 18.77 3.35
N ALA A 315 -13.29 19.08 3.93
CA ALA A 315 -14.46 18.22 3.83
C ALA A 315 -14.91 18.10 2.37
N TYR A 316 -14.90 19.19 1.60
CA TYR A 316 -15.31 19.18 0.19
C TYR A 316 -14.39 18.34 -0.72
N LEU A 317 -13.07 18.27 -0.50
CA LEU A 317 -12.18 17.41 -1.31
C LEU A 317 -12.33 15.91 -1.00
N VAL A 318 -12.55 15.55 0.26
CA VAL A 318 -12.86 14.17 0.66
C VAL A 318 -14.26 13.76 0.21
N LEU A 319 -15.24 14.68 0.30
CA LEU A 319 -16.61 14.43 -0.12
C LEU A 319 -16.77 14.47 -1.64
N SER A 320 -16.09 15.36 -2.37
CA SER A 320 -16.18 15.40 -3.84
C SER A 320 -15.49 14.23 -4.52
N SER A 321 -14.45 13.65 -3.90
CA SER A 321 -13.88 12.36 -4.35
C SER A 321 -14.80 11.17 -4.04
N LEU A 322 -15.58 11.23 -2.94
CA LEU A 322 -16.64 10.25 -2.64
C LEU A 322 -17.90 10.42 -3.51
N GLU A 323 -18.29 11.65 -3.86
CA GLU A 323 -19.43 11.99 -4.70
C GLU A 323 -19.16 11.72 -6.19
N GLN A 324 -17.94 11.98 -6.68
CA GLN A 324 -17.55 11.55 -8.03
C GLN A 324 -17.51 10.02 -8.16
N CYS A 325 -17.19 9.30 -7.07
CA CYS A 325 -17.33 7.85 -7.00
C CYS A 325 -18.79 7.36 -7.02
N THR A 326 -19.75 8.14 -6.51
CA THR A 326 -21.19 7.77 -6.50
C THR A 326 -21.94 8.22 -7.76
N MET A 327 -21.64 9.40 -8.31
CA MET A 327 -22.26 9.88 -9.56
C MET A 327 -21.87 9.04 -10.79
N MET A 328 -20.68 8.43 -10.79
CA MET A 328 -20.26 7.48 -11.81
C MET A 328 -21.03 6.15 -11.76
N GLN A 329 -21.75 5.85 -10.66
CA GLN A 329 -22.61 4.67 -10.54
C GLN A 329 -24.05 4.92 -11.03
N GLN A 330 -24.60 6.12 -10.88
CA GLN A 330 -25.96 6.43 -11.36
C GLN A 330 -26.04 6.65 -12.88
N LYS A 331 -24.97 7.12 -13.52
CA LYS A 331 -24.98 7.35 -14.99
C LYS A 331 -24.92 6.08 -15.84
N ARG A 332 -24.87 4.89 -15.22
CA ARG A 332 -24.87 3.57 -15.89
C ARG A 332 -26.19 2.81 -15.77
N SER A 333 -27.21 3.37 -15.10
CA SER A 333 -28.53 2.73 -14.92
C SER A 333 -29.67 3.42 -15.67
N GLU A 334 -29.40 4.25 -16.68
CA GLU A 334 -30.45 4.70 -17.60
C GLU A 334 -30.71 3.63 -18.66
N PRO A 335 -31.93 3.07 -18.75
CA PRO A 335 -32.28 2.14 -19.82
C PRO A 335 -32.29 2.90 -21.14
N ARG A 336 -31.52 2.43 -22.11
CA ARG A 336 -31.64 2.88 -23.50
C ARG A 336 -33.02 2.49 -24.00
N LEU A 337 -33.89 3.49 -24.20
CA LEU A 337 -35.07 3.36 -25.04
C LEU A 337 -34.61 2.97 -26.45
N ALA A 338 -35.07 1.80 -26.91
CA ALA A 338 -34.85 1.34 -28.27
C ALA A 338 -35.77 2.11 -29.25
N PRO A 339 -35.32 2.37 -30.49
CA PRO A 339 -36.16 3.01 -31.52
C PRO A 339 -37.31 2.14 -31.98
#